data_AF-A0A954A3D3-F1
#
_entry.id   AF-A0A954A3D3-F1
#
_cell.length_a   1.000
_cell.length_b   1.000
_cell.length_c   1.000
_cell.angle_alpha   90.00
_cell.angle_beta   90.00
_cell.angle_gamma   90.00
#
_symmetry.space_group_name_H-M   'P 1'
#
loop_
_entity.id
_entity.type
_entity.pdbx_description
1 polymer ?
#
loop_
_entity_poly.entity_id
_entity_poly.type
_entity_poly.pdbx_seq_one_letter_code
_entity_poly.pdbx_strand_id
1 'polypeptide(L)'
;MSETRCESCTMPIESGRYCQYCADESGRLHDFDETFARMVQFARRHDATISQSEAERRTFQFMSERPAWKDHPSVVAGVRDRAD
;
A
#
# COMPACT_ATOMS: atom_id res chain seq x y z
N MET A 1 10.80 -21.24 10.18
CA MET A 1 9.80 -21.04 9.13
C MET A 1 10.01 -19.64 8.59
N SER A 2 10.38 -19.52 7.32
CA SER A 2 10.55 -18.19 6.70
C SER A 2 9.16 -17.65 6.37
N GLU A 3 8.65 -16.72 7.17
CA GLU A 3 7.44 -15.97 6.84
C GLU A 3 7.74 -15.07 5.65
N THR A 4 7.28 -15.47 4.47
CA THR A 4 7.28 -14.59 3.30
C THR A 4 6.28 -13.47 3.57
N ARG A 5 6.68 -12.22 3.36
CA ARG A 5 5.81 -11.05 3.55
C ARG A 5 5.54 -10.40 2.21
N CYS A 6 4.31 -9.95 2.01
CA CYS A 6 3.93 -9.20 0.83
C CYS A 6 4.80 -7.95 0.69
N GLU A 7 5.43 -7.79 -0.47
CA GLU A 7 6.30 -6.64 -0.77
C GLU A 7 5.54 -5.30 -0.89
N SER A 8 4.20 -5.33 -0.93
CA SER A 8 3.33 -4.15 -1.02
C SER A 8 2.72 -3.75 0.33
N CYS A 9 2.21 -4.71 1.13
CA CYS A 9 1.51 -4.42 2.38
C CYS A 9 2.08 -5.11 3.62
N THR A 10 3.15 -5.90 3.47
CA THR A 10 3.81 -6.62 4.59
C THR A 10 2.95 -7.69 5.27
N MET A 11 1.73 -7.95 4.76
CA MET A 11 0.94 -9.10 5.20
C MET A 11 1.69 -10.41 5.00
N PRO A 12 1.57 -11.36 5.95
CA PRO A 12 2.14 -12.69 5.79
C PRO A 12 1.49 -13.39 4.59
N ILE A 13 2.30 -14.04 3.78
CA ILE A 13 1.88 -14.83 2.62
C ILE A 13 2.59 -16.19 2.63
N GLU A 14 1.91 -17.21 2.14
CA GLU A 14 2.46 -18.57 2.07
C GLU A 14 3.53 -18.69 0.97
N SER A 15 3.34 -18.00 -0.15
CA SER A 15 4.25 -18.00 -1.31
C SER A 15 4.01 -16.76 -2.19
N GLY A 16 4.97 -16.46 -3.07
CA GLY A 16 4.91 -15.35 -4.03
C GLY A 16 5.45 -14.02 -3.47
N ARG A 17 5.24 -12.94 -4.23
CA ARG A 17 5.67 -11.57 -3.86
C ARG A 17 4.55 -10.73 -3.26
N TYR A 18 3.31 -10.98 -3.68
CA TYR A 18 2.14 -10.17 -3.33
C TYR A 18 1.01 -11.04 -2.78
N CYS A 19 0.24 -10.49 -1.85
CA CYS A 19 -0.97 -11.15 -1.35
C CYS A 19 -2.14 -10.93 -2.32
N GLN A 20 -3.19 -11.74 -2.17
CA GLN A 20 -4.45 -11.65 -2.94
C GLN A 20 -5.17 -10.30 -2.84
N TYR A 21 -4.82 -9.44 -1.87
CA TYR A 21 -5.44 -8.12 -1.70
C TYR A 21 -4.70 -7.01 -2.46
N CYS A 22 -3.41 -7.22 -2.73
CA CYS A 22 -2.55 -6.27 -3.44
C CYS A 22 -2.33 -6.66 -4.90
N ALA A 23 -2.60 -7.92 -5.27
CA ALA A 23 -2.49 -8.41 -6.62
C ALA A 23 -3.83 -8.94 -7.15
N ASP A 24 -3.96 -8.91 -8.47
CA ASP A 24 -5.08 -9.50 -9.20
C ASP A 24 -5.01 -11.03 -9.24
N GLU A 25 -6.00 -11.66 -9.89
CA GLU A 25 -6.10 -13.11 -10.08
C GLU A 25 -4.91 -13.71 -10.86
N SER A 26 -4.18 -12.88 -11.62
CA SER A 26 -2.97 -13.28 -12.34
C SER A 26 -1.70 -13.10 -11.49
N GLY A 27 -1.82 -12.62 -10.25
CA GLY A 27 -0.71 -12.34 -9.36
C GLY A 27 0.06 -11.06 -9.71
N ARG A 28 -0.52 -10.19 -10.57
CA ARG A 28 0.07 -8.89 -10.90
C ARG A 28 -0.40 -7.87 -9.87
N LEU A 29 0.54 -7.08 -9.36
CA LEU A 29 0.25 -6.01 -8.42
C LEU A 29 -0.71 -4.99 -9.07
N HIS A 30 -1.72 -4.55 -8.33
CA HIS A 30 -2.57 -3.45 -8.74
C HIS A 30 -1.74 -2.18 -8.95
N ASP A 31 -2.29 -1.19 -9.64
CA ASP A 31 -1.64 0.11 -9.76
C ASP A 31 -1.50 0.80 -8.39
N PHE A 32 -0.58 1.77 -8.31
CA PHE A 32 -0.29 2.49 -7.07
C PHE A 32 -1.53 3.13 -6.47
N ASP A 33 -2.32 3.86 -7.28
CA ASP A 33 -3.51 4.57 -6.81
C ASP A 33 -4.60 3.61 -6.29
N GLU A 34 -4.77 2.47 -6.93
CA GLU A 34 -5.73 1.45 -6.50
C GLU A 34 -5.29 0.83 -5.15
N THR A 35 -4.01 0.43 -5.05
CA THR A 35 -3.48 -0.14 -3.80
C THR A 35 -3.55 0.89 -2.68
N PHE A 36 -3.20 2.15 -2.97
CA PHE A 36 -3.25 3.25 -2.03
C PHE A 36 -4.67 3.46 -1.50
N ALA A 37 -5.67 3.58 -2.37
CA ALA A 37 -7.06 3.75 -1.97
C ALA A 37 -7.56 2.58 -1.10
N ARG A 38 -7.22 1.34 -1.45
CA ARG A 38 -7.56 0.14 -0.65
C ARG A 38 -6.90 0.17 0.72
N MET A 39 -5.63 0.56 0.80
CA MET A 39 -4.88 0.65 2.06
C MET A 39 -5.38 1.77 2.96
N VAL A 40 -5.80 2.91 2.40
CA VAL A 40 -6.42 4.00 3.17
C VAL A 40 -7.74 3.54 3.79
N GLN A 41 -8.58 2.86 3.01
CA GLN A 41 -9.81 2.26 3.52
C GLN A 41 -9.53 1.23 4.61
N PHE A 42 -8.48 0.42 4.46
CA PHE A 42 -8.07 -0.53 5.49
C PHE A 42 -7.62 0.18 6.78
N ALA A 43 -6.78 1.22 6.67
CA ALA A 43 -6.32 2.00 7.82
C ALA A 43 -7.49 2.59 8.62
N ARG A 44 -8.49 3.16 7.93
CA ARG A 44 -9.70 3.71 8.57
C ARG A 44 -10.64 2.64 9.14
N ARG A 45 -10.64 1.43 8.58
CA ARG A 45 -11.38 0.29 9.16
C ARG A 45 -10.70 -0.22 10.42
N HIS A 46 -9.37 -0.20 10.48
CA HIS A 46 -8.61 -0.63 11.65
C HIS A 46 -8.64 0.41 12.78
N ASP A 47 -8.62 1.70 12.42
CA ASP A 47 -8.74 2.81 13.35
C ASP A 47 -9.76 3.82 12.83
N ALA A 48 -10.99 3.75 13.35
CA ALA A 48 -12.06 4.64 12.92
C ALA A 48 -11.89 6.09 13.40
N THR A 49 -10.91 6.37 14.27
CA THR A 49 -10.69 7.69 14.87
C THR A 49 -9.82 8.61 14.01
N ILE A 50 -9.08 8.05 13.04
CA ILE A 50 -8.23 8.85 12.15
C ILE A 50 -9.06 9.51 11.05
N SER A 51 -8.69 10.76 10.73
CA SER A 51 -9.27 11.48 9.60
C SER A 51 -8.83 10.88 8.26
N GLN A 52 -9.56 11.21 7.19
CA GLN A 52 -9.22 10.78 5.83
C GLN A 52 -7.79 11.22 5.45
N SER A 53 -7.45 12.48 5.69
CA SER A 53 -6.14 13.05 5.36
C SER A 53 -5.00 12.39 6.16
N GLU A 54 -5.24 12.04 7.42
CA GLU A 54 -4.25 11.35 8.25
C GLU A 54 -4.05 9.90 7.78
N ALA A 55 -5.14 9.19 7.47
CA ALA A 55 -5.06 7.84 6.89
C ALA A 55 -4.25 7.84 5.59
N GLU A 56 -4.55 8.79 4.70
CA GLU A 56 -3.82 8.97 3.45
C GLU A 56 -2.34 9.27 3.63
N ARG A 57 -2.00 10.16 4.56
CA ARG A 57 -0.60 10.50 4.85
C ARG A 57 0.17 9.29 5.38
N ARG A 58 -0.42 8.58 6.35
CA ARG A 58 0.17 7.36 6.93
C ARG A 58 0.33 6.26 5.89
N THR A 59 -0.69 6.02 5.06
CA THR A 59 -0.62 5.03 4.00
C THR A 59 0.47 5.36 2.99
N PHE A 60 0.60 6.63 2.58
CA PHE A 60 1.63 7.02 1.62
C PHE A 60 3.04 6.81 2.17
N GLN A 61 3.28 7.26 3.41
CA GLN A 61 4.54 7.03 4.10
C GLN A 61 4.84 5.53 4.20
N PHE A 62 3.87 4.75 4.66
CA PHE A 62 4.01 3.31 4.74
C PHE A 62 4.37 2.68 3.39
N MET A 63 3.63 3.02 2.32
CA MET A 63 3.85 2.50 0.97
C MET A 63 5.22 2.90 0.44
N SER A 64 5.68 4.14 0.67
CA SER A 64 6.99 4.63 0.18
C SER A 64 8.19 3.82 0.70
N GLU A 65 8.04 3.11 1.81
CA GLU A 65 9.09 2.25 2.37
C GLU A 65 9.05 0.81 1.81
N ARG A 66 7.99 0.45 1.08
CA ARG A 66 7.76 -0.92 0.64
C ARG A 66 8.57 -1.22 -0.62
N PRO A 67 9.15 -2.43 -0.75
CA PRO A 67 9.92 -2.81 -1.93
C PRO A 67 9.16 -2.64 -3.24
N ALA A 68 7.84 -2.84 -3.24
CA ALA A 68 7.01 -2.69 -4.42
C ALA A 68 6.86 -1.23 -4.90
N TRP A 69 7.07 -0.24 -4.03
CA TRP A 69 6.65 1.15 -4.28
C TRP A 69 7.74 2.20 -4.08
N LYS A 70 8.80 1.90 -3.34
CA LYS A 70 9.85 2.87 -3.00
C LYS A 70 10.48 3.57 -4.22
N ASP A 71 10.54 2.88 -5.36
CA ASP A 71 11.08 3.38 -6.62
C ASP A 71 9.98 3.81 -7.61
N HIS A 72 8.70 3.83 -7.18
CA HIS A 72 7.57 4.20 -8.04
C HIS A 72 7.60 5.70 -8.37
N PRO A 73 7.30 6.13 -9.61
CA PRO A 73 7.33 7.54 -9.99
C PRO A 73 6.53 8.47 -9.06
N SER A 74 5.34 8.07 -8.62
CA SER A 74 4.51 8.85 -7.68
C SER A 74 5.16 9.03 -6.31
N VAL A 75 5.98 8.07 -5.87
CA VAL A 75 6.72 8.14 -4.60
C VAL A 75 7.97 9.00 -4.76
N VAL A 76 8.76 8.72 -5.81
CA VAL A 76 10.03 9.41 -6.08
C VAL A 76 9.83 10.89 -6.41
N ALA A 77 8.78 11.21 -7.17
CA ALA A 77 8.46 12.60 -7.48
C ALA A 77 7.95 13.37 -6.24
N GLY A 78 7.69 12.69 -5.13
CA GLY A 78 7.05 13.28 -3.95
C GLY A 78 5.65 13.81 -4.26
N VAL A 79 5.07 13.42 -5.40
CA VAL A 79 3.81 13.95 -5.90
C VAL A 79 2.68 13.26 -5.16
N ARG A 80 2.35 13.85 -4.01
CA ARG A 80 0.96 14.10 -3.63
C ARG A 80 0.87 15.58 -3.32
N ASP A 81 1.11 16.39 -4.36
CA ASP A 81 0.84 17.82 -4.31
C ASP A 81 -0.64 17.97 -3.91
N ARG A 82 -0.83 18.61 -2.76
CA ARG A 82 -2.07 19.10 -2.16
C ARG A 82 -3.33 18.82 -2.99
N ALA A 83 -4.20 17.95 -2.49
CA ALA A 83 -5.63 18.15 -2.71
C ALA A 83 -5.97 19.51 -2.06
N ASP A 84 -6.22 20.48 -2.94
CA ASP A 84 -6.89 21.77 -2.72
C ASP A 84 -8.22 21.57 -1.97
#